data_AF-A0A947W8D5-F1
#
_entry.id   AF-A0A947W8D5-F1
#
_cell.length_a   1.000
_cell.length_b   1.000
_cell.length_c   1.000
_cell.angle_alpha   90.00
_cell.angle_beta   90.00
_cell.angle_gamma   90.00
#
_symmetry.space_group_name_H-M   'P 1'
#
loop_
_entity.id
_entity.type
_entity.pdbx_description
1 polymer ?
#
loop_
_entity_poly.entity_id
_entity_poly.type
_entity_poly.pdbx_seq_one_letter_code
_entity_poly.pdbx_strand_id
1 'polypeptide(L)'
;MLVQLDVLAETMNRDVEVEKLIVQKYRDLLARENCEKIAKAAGIDIGRVEQACSFIKEKLYAYPGDFFEINSSTELDPDFYPTADVVIREVDGEYYPEVLDSGLPRFRLSAFYIDAYERIKTNNAKEFSAEEKKHIKQYFEKAKFFLDCINQRRETIIRICNYLIHYQKDFLKFGIRKLRDLTREKVAHEIGFHPSTISRALKGKYVQLPNRSICSFSIFFDYQKVLILIIKEILAREETPSNALSDENIAARMQGLGFEVARRTVAKYRERGKIPPKNIRKKQLLVKYANDGIPFNKHQD
;
A
#
# COMPACT_ATOMS: atom_id res chain seq x y z
N MET A 1 14.98 19.12 0.23
CA MET A 1 16.40 19.07 -0.18
C MET A 1 17.34 19.70 0.84
N LEU A 2 17.14 20.94 1.32
CA LEU A 2 18.04 21.54 2.34
C LEU A 2 18.15 20.70 3.62
N VAL A 3 17.02 20.25 4.16
CA VAL A 3 17.00 19.34 5.33
C VAL A 3 17.74 18.02 5.05
N GLN A 4 17.70 17.51 3.81
CA GLN A 4 18.46 16.30 3.44
C GLN A 4 19.97 16.60 3.38
N LEU A 5 20.37 17.78 2.90
CA LEU A 5 21.77 18.23 2.92
C LEU A 5 22.29 18.41 4.35
N ASP A 6 21.49 18.96 5.26
CA ASP A 6 21.87 19.13 6.66
C ASP A 6 22.15 17.78 7.33
N VAL A 7 21.23 16.82 7.15
CA VAL A 7 21.41 15.45 7.65
C VAL A 7 22.63 14.79 7.03
N LEU A 8 22.82 14.88 5.71
CA LEU A 8 23.97 14.28 5.02
C LEU A 8 25.31 14.93 5.41
N ALA A 9 25.33 16.24 5.68
CA ALA A 9 26.51 16.93 6.17
C ALA A 9 26.98 16.37 7.51
N GLU A 10 26.04 16.16 8.43
CA GLU A 10 26.28 15.55 9.74
C GLU A 10 26.69 14.08 9.63
N THR A 11 26.04 13.31 8.75
CA THR A 11 26.33 11.86 8.63
C THR A 11 27.65 11.57 7.91
N MET A 12 28.02 12.39 6.94
CA MET A 12 29.21 12.17 6.09
C MET A 12 30.40 13.06 6.49
N ASN A 13 30.25 13.90 7.53
CA ASN A 13 31.24 14.87 7.99
C ASN A 13 31.86 15.67 6.83
N ARG A 14 31.00 16.16 5.93
CA ARG A 14 31.39 16.81 4.68
C ARG A 14 30.84 18.22 4.64
N ASP A 15 31.67 19.15 4.18
CA ASP A 15 31.26 20.50 3.83
C ASP A 15 30.37 20.48 2.57
N VAL A 16 29.13 20.95 2.73
CA VAL A 16 28.08 21.00 1.69
C VAL A 16 27.62 22.44 1.41
N GLU A 17 28.44 23.44 1.73
CA GLU A 17 28.09 24.86 1.56
C GLU A 17 27.76 25.22 0.10
N VAL A 18 28.50 24.66 -0.86
CA VAL A 18 28.28 24.89 -2.29
C VAL A 18 26.95 24.29 -2.73
N GLU A 19 26.65 23.07 -2.29
CA GLU A 19 25.41 22.36 -2.56
C GLU A 19 24.20 23.10 -1.97
N LYS A 20 24.32 23.62 -0.74
CA LYS A 20 23.29 24.44 -0.10
C LYS A 20 23.03 25.72 -0.89
N LEU A 21 24.09 26.40 -1.34
CA LEU A 21 23.98 27.63 -2.14
C LEU A 21 23.27 27.37 -3.48
N ILE A 22 23.62 26.27 -4.17
CA ILE A 22 22.99 25.87 -5.44
C ILE A 22 21.50 25.57 -5.25
N VAL A 23 21.14 24.80 -4.22
CA VAL A 23 19.74 24.43 -3.94
C VAL A 23 18.91 25.65 -3.50
N GLN A 24 19.51 26.62 -2.78
CA GLN A 24 18.80 27.82 -2.32
C GLN A 24 18.59 28.87 -3.41
N LYS A 25 19.63 29.17 -4.21
CA LYS A 25 19.63 30.35 -5.11
C LYS A 25 19.61 30.01 -6.60
N TYR A 26 20.05 28.81 -6.99
CA TYR A 26 20.26 28.47 -8.40
C TYR A 26 19.49 27.21 -8.85
N ARG A 27 18.40 26.88 -8.15
CA ARG A 27 17.57 25.70 -8.41
C ARG A 27 17.07 25.60 -9.85
N ASP A 28 16.67 26.74 -10.45
CA ASP A 28 16.17 26.77 -11.83
C ASP A 28 17.27 26.49 -12.86
N LEU A 29 18.51 26.91 -12.56
CA LEU A 29 19.67 26.64 -13.40
C LEU A 29 20.15 25.19 -13.26
N LEU A 30 20.03 24.62 -12.05
CA LEU A 30 20.28 23.21 -11.79
C LEU A 30 19.31 22.32 -12.58
N ALA A 31 18.02 22.70 -12.63
CA ALA A 31 16.99 21.98 -13.39
C ALA A 31 17.25 21.98 -14.92
N ARG A 32 17.98 22.99 -15.42
CA ARG A 32 18.36 23.14 -16.84
C ARG A 32 19.79 22.64 -17.14
N GLU A 33 20.42 21.97 -16.18
CA GLU A 33 21.79 21.42 -16.28
C GLU A 33 22.87 22.43 -16.67
N ASN A 34 22.65 23.72 -16.38
CA ASN A 34 23.54 24.78 -16.85
C ASN A 34 24.61 25.12 -15.79
N CYS A 35 25.54 24.20 -15.56
CA CYS A 35 26.62 24.35 -14.58
C CYS A 35 27.52 25.57 -14.84
N GLU A 36 27.73 25.94 -16.11
CA GLU A 36 28.52 27.11 -16.50
C GLU A 36 27.92 28.44 -16.01
N LYS A 37 26.60 28.60 -16.12
CA LYS A 37 25.91 29.80 -15.62
C LYS A 37 25.89 29.86 -14.10
N ILE A 38 25.83 28.70 -13.43
CA ILE A 38 25.90 28.61 -11.97
C ILE A 38 27.30 29.00 -11.49
N ALA A 39 28.35 28.50 -12.11
CA ALA A 39 29.74 28.85 -11.81
C ALA A 39 29.99 30.35 -11.97
N LYS A 40 29.54 30.95 -13.07
CA LYS A 40 29.64 32.39 -13.32
C LYS A 40 28.85 33.24 -12.33
N ALA A 41 27.63 32.80 -11.97
CA ALA A 41 26.76 33.57 -11.07
C ALA A 41 27.14 33.42 -9.59
N ALA A 42 27.73 32.29 -9.19
CA ALA A 42 28.17 32.03 -7.82
C ALA A 42 29.63 32.44 -7.56
N GLY A 43 30.43 32.68 -8.61
CA GLY A 43 31.85 32.99 -8.49
C GLY A 43 32.69 31.79 -8.00
N ILE A 44 32.23 30.56 -8.30
CA ILE A 44 32.85 29.30 -7.85
C ILE A 44 33.44 28.59 -9.07
N ASP A 45 34.56 27.90 -8.86
CA ASP A 45 35.18 27.06 -9.88
C ASP A 45 34.20 26.05 -10.50
N ILE A 46 34.25 25.91 -11.82
CA ILE A 46 33.30 25.09 -12.57
C ILE A 46 33.40 23.61 -12.17
N GLY A 47 34.59 23.09 -11.89
CA GLY A 47 34.78 21.71 -11.47
C GLY A 47 34.14 21.44 -10.10
N ARG A 48 34.18 22.42 -9.19
CA ARG A 48 33.52 22.33 -7.88
C ARG A 48 31.99 22.41 -8.00
N VAL A 49 31.48 23.22 -8.92
CA VAL A 49 30.04 23.30 -9.21
C VAL A 49 29.53 22.02 -9.86
N GLU A 50 30.26 21.44 -10.80
CA GLU A 50 29.90 20.16 -11.42
C GLU A 50 29.84 19.02 -10.41
N GLN A 51 30.83 18.94 -9.51
CA GLN A 51 30.83 17.96 -8.41
C GLN A 51 29.62 18.15 -7.48
N ALA A 52 29.30 19.40 -7.12
CA ALA A 52 28.15 19.72 -6.28
C ALA A 52 26.82 19.38 -6.97
N CYS A 53 26.68 19.70 -8.27
CA CYS A 53 25.49 19.36 -9.07
C CYS A 53 25.30 17.85 -9.19
N SER A 54 26.37 17.10 -9.47
CA SER A 54 26.33 15.62 -9.52
C SER A 54 25.95 15.04 -8.16
N PHE A 55 26.52 15.56 -7.07
CA PHE A 55 26.16 15.13 -5.72
C PHE A 55 24.68 15.39 -5.40
N ILE A 56 24.15 16.56 -5.77
CA ILE A 56 22.73 16.88 -5.57
C ILE A 56 21.83 15.92 -6.35
N LYS A 57 22.16 15.62 -7.61
CA LYS A 57 21.37 14.69 -8.44
C LYS A 57 21.43 13.25 -7.92
N GLU A 58 22.59 12.80 -7.47
CA GLU A 58 22.80 11.41 -7.05
C GLU A 58 22.31 11.11 -5.64
N LYS A 59 22.41 12.07 -4.72
CA LYS A 59 22.19 11.84 -3.28
C LYS A 59 20.94 12.50 -2.73
N LEU A 60 20.34 13.46 -3.44
CA LEU A 60 19.13 14.12 -2.98
C LEU A 60 17.89 13.72 -3.78
N TYR A 61 16.79 13.60 -3.06
CA TYR A 61 15.49 13.29 -3.61
C TYR A 61 14.58 14.51 -3.49
N ALA A 62 14.08 14.99 -4.63
CA ALA A 62 13.16 16.13 -4.67
C ALA A 62 11.86 15.83 -3.90
N TYR A 63 11.38 14.59 -3.97
CA TYR A 63 10.18 14.09 -3.30
C TYR A 63 10.53 12.86 -2.45
N PRO A 64 11.06 13.03 -1.22
CA PRO A 64 11.36 11.91 -0.34
C PRO A 64 10.10 11.11 0.07
N GLY A 65 8.91 11.70 -0.10
CA GLY A 65 7.62 11.07 0.14
C GLY A 65 7.23 9.97 -0.85
N ASP A 66 7.73 10.02 -2.10
CA ASP A 66 7.40 9.02 -3.14
C ASP A 66 7.88 7.61 -2.74
N PHE A 67 8.92 7.53 -1.92
CA PHE A 67 9.40 6.25 -1.37
C PHE A 67 8.40 5.59 -0.42
N PHE A 68 7.44 6.34 0.09
CA PHE A 68 6.38 5.87 0.99
C PHE A 68 5.06 5.60 0.27
N GLU A 69 4.99 5.70 -1.07
CA GLU A 69 3.87 5.16 -1.87
C GLU A 69 3.90 3.62 -1.90
N ILE A 70 3.84 3.02 -0.71
CA ILE A 70 3.26 1.70 -0.54
C ILE A 70 1.76 1.95 -0.58
N ASN A 71 1.14 1.95 -1.77
CA ASN A 71 -0.28 1.68 -2.05
C ASN A 71 -0.79 2.43 -3.29
N SER A 72 -0.26 2.13 -4.47
CA SER A 72 -1.07 2.19 -5.67
C SER A 72 -0.59 1.09 -6.61
N SER A 73 -1.50 0.17 -6.94
CA SER A 73 -1.38 -0.61 -8.15
C SER A 73 -1.07 0.35 -9.30
N THR A 74 0.01 0.06 -10.04
CA THR A 74 0.42 0.71 -11.29
C THR A 74 -0.68 0.66 -12.34
N GLU A 75 -1.71 1.49 -12.18
CA GLU A 75 -2.84 1.75 -13.11
C GLU A 75 -3.92 2.69 -12.52
N LEU A 76 -3.64 3.44 -11.45
CA LEU A 76 -4.62 4.37 -10.89
C LEU A 76 -4.29 5.81 -11.31
N ASP A 77 -5.33 6.50 -11.74
CA ASP A 77 -5.39 7.94 -12.05
C ASP A 77 -4.69 8.76 -10.94
N PRO A 78 -3.79 9.71 -11.24
CA PRO A 78 -3.17 10.59 -10.25
C PRO A 78 -4.15 11.30 -9.30
N ASP A 79 -5.43 11.42 -9.69
CA ASP A 79 -6.50 12.00 -8.88
C ASP A 79 -7.28 10.98 -8.02
N PHE A 80 -6.93 9.69 -8.07
CA PHE A 80 -7.63 8.65 -7.33
C PHE A 80 -7.16 8.56 -5.88
N TYR A 81 -7.84 9.28 -4.99
CA TYR A 81 -7.72 9.09 -3.55
C TYR A 81 -8.69 8.00 -3.08
N PRO A 82 -8.22 6.79 -2.71
CA PRO A 82 -9.12 5.75 -2.23
C PRO A 82 -9.76 6.18 -0.90
N THR A 83 -11.09 6.26 -0.88
CA THR A 83 -11.86 6.40 0.36
C THR A 83 -11.98 5.05 1.05
N ALA A 84 -11.81 5.02 2.38
CA ALA A 84 -11.96 3.79 3.14
C ALA A 84 -13.44 3.33 3.21
N ASP A 85 -13.69 2.03 3.01
CA ASP A 85 -14.98 1.39 3.32
C ASP A 85 -15.04 0.96 4.79
N VAL A 86 -13.89 0.70 5.41
CA VAL A 86 -13.77 0.22 6.78
C VAL A 86 -12.62 0.97 7.47
N VAL A 87 -12.84 1.41 8.70
CA VAL A 87 -11.80 2.01 9.55
C VAL A 87 -11.54 1.07 10.71
N ILE A 88 -10.28 0.68 10.90
CA ILE A 88 -9.86 -0.05 12.11
C ILE A 88 -9.45 0.99 13.15
N ARG A 89 -10.22 1.08 14.23
CA ARG A 89 -9.91 1.96 15.36
C ARG A 89 -9.19 1.19 16.45
N GLU A 90 -8.27 1.88 17.12
CA GLU A 90 -7.66 1.42 18.35
C GLU A 90 -8.35 2.13 19.53
N VAL A 91 -8.85 1.34 20.47
CA VAL A 91 -9.48 1.81 21.72
C VAL A 91 -8.93 0.94 22.85
N ASP A 92 -8.28 1.55 23.83
CA ASP A 92 -7.70 0.86 24.99
C ASP A 92 -6.76 -0.31 24.65
N GLY A 93 -6.04 -0.21 23.53
CA GLY A 93 -5.11 -1.24 23.05
C GLY A 93 -5.77 -2.42 22.32
N GLU A 94 -7.09 -2.38 22.13
CA GLU A 94 -7.84 -3.31 21.29
C GLU A 94 -8.31 -2.65 20.00
N TYR A 95 -8.47 -3.47 18.96
CA TYR A 95 -8.81 -2.99 17.62
C TYR A 95 -10.24 -3.39 17.24
N TYR A 96 -10.98 -2.45 16.66
CA TYR A 96 -12.38 -2.67 16.26
C TYR A 96 -12.63 -2.16 14.84
N PRO A 97 -13.39 -2.90 14.01
CA PRO A 97 -13.76 -2.43 12.68
C PRO A 97 -15.01 -1.57 12.73
N GLU A 98 -14.91 -0.37 12.16
CA GLU A 98 -16.04 0.50 11.84
C GLU A 98 -16.27 0.46 10.33
N VAL A 99 -17.38 -0.14 9.90
CA VAL A 99 -17.78 -0.11 8.49
C VAL A 99 -18.42 1.24 8.19
N LEU A 100 -17.81 1.98 7.27
CA LEU A 100 -18.31 3.25 6.79
C LEU A 100 -19.39 3.00 5.73
N ASP A 101 -20.59 3.51 5.97
CA ASP A 101 -21.67 3.52 4.98
C ASP A 101 -21.56 4.75 4.03
N SER A 102 -20.38 5.38 3.96
CA SER A 102 -20.13 6.61 3.21
C SER A 102 -20.28 6.36 1.71
N GLY A 103 -21.51 6.52 1.22
CA GLY A 103 -21.88 6.32 -0.18
C GLY A 103 -23.30 5.76 -0.37
N LEU A 104 -23.93 5.20 0.67
CA LEU A 104 -25.32 4.74 0.60
C LEU A 104 -26.24 5.65 1.43
N PRO A 105 -27.39 6.08 0.87
CA PRO A 105 -28.41 6.74 1.68
C PRO A 105 -28.96 5.75 2.72
N ARG A 106 -29.39 6.27 3.88
CA ARG A 106 -30.01 5.44 4.91
C ARG A 106 -31.39 4.99 4.45
N PHE A 107 -31.51 3.73 4.09
CA PHE A 107 -32.79 3.14 3.72
C PHE A 107 -33.62 2.83 4.97
N ARG A 108 -34.90 3.20 4.93
CA ARG A 108 -35.89 2.84 5.94
C ARG A 108 -37.17 2.40 5.23
N LEU A 109 -37.89 1.48 5.84
CA LEU A 109 -39.24 1.15 5.40
C LEU A 109 -40.18 2.31 5.74
N SER A 110 -41.11 2.62 4.84
CA SER A 110 -42.13 3.64 5.08
C SER A 110 -43.04 3.22 6.23
N ALA A 111 -43.27 4.13 7.19
CA ALA A 111 -44.13 3.88 8.34
C ALA A 111 -45.56 3.48 7.94
N PHE A 112 -46.09 4.08 6.87
CA PHE A 112 -47.39 3.72 6.30
C PHE A 112 -47.44 2.25 5.88
N TYR A 113 -46.41 1.78 5.15
CA TYR A 113 -46.36 0.39 4.69
C TYR A 113 -46.14 -0.60 5.82
N ILE A 114 -45.44 -0.21 6.89
CA ILE A 114 -45.29 -1.04 8.10
C ILE A 114 -46.66 -1.24 8.77
N ASP A 115 -47.38 -0.15 9.05
CA ASP A 115 -48.69 -0.19 9.71
C ASP A 115 -49.72 -0.93 8.85
N ALA A 116 -49.78 -0.62 7.55
CA ALA A 116 -50.66 -1.30 6.61
C ALA A 116 -50.37 -2.81 6.54
N TYR A 117 -49.09 -3.23 6.51
CA TYR A 117 -48.72 -4.64 6.51
C TYR A 117 -49.14 -5.36 7.79
N GLU A 118 -48.92 -4.75 8.96
CA GLU A 118 -49.35 -5.34 10.25
C GLU A 118 -50.88 -5.48 10.33
N ARG A 119 -51.64 -4.45 9.91
CA ARG A 119 -53.11 -4.52 9.86
C ARG A 119 -53.61 -5.60 8.91
N ILE A 120 -52.94 -5.79 7.77
CA ILE A 120 -53.24 -6.87 6.82
C ILE A 120 -52.98 -8.23 7.46
N LYS A 121 -51.86 -8.37 8.17
CA LYS A 121 -51.46 -9.60 8.85
C LYS A 121 -52.41 -9.97 10.00
N THR A 122 -52.93 -8.99 10.74
CA THR A 122 -53.90 -9.20 11.84
C THR A 122 -55.36 -9.22 11.38
N ASN A 123 -55.63 -9.29 10.07
CA ASN A 123 -56.98 -9.23 9.47
C ASN A 123 -57.82 -7.97 9.83
N ASN A 124 -57.18 -6.89 10.30
CA ASN A 124 -57.84 -5.64 10.69
C ASN A 124 -57.84 -4.58 9.56
N ALA A 125 -57.46 -4.97 8.35
CA ALA A 125 -57.35 -4.10 7.18
C ALA A 125 -58.63 -4.09 6.33
N LYS A 126 -59.78 -3.64 6.86
CA LYS A 126 -61.04 -3.56 6.08
C LYS A 126 -61.06 -2.43 5.06
N GLU A 127 -60.20 -1.42 5.25
CA GLU A 127 -60.08 -0.22 4.43
C GLU A 127 -59.41 -0.45 3.07
N PHE A 128 -58.65 -1.55 2.89
CA PHE A 128 -57.96 -1.87 1.66
C PHE A 128 -58.69 -2.96 0.86
N SER A 129 -58.78 -2.78 -0.46
CA SER A 129 -59.24 -3.80 -1.41
C SER A 129 -58.31 -5.02 -1.44
N ALA A 130 -58.78 -6.15 -1.99
CA ALA A 130 -57.96 -7.36 -2.11
C ALA A 130 -56.69 -7.14 -2.95
N GLU A 131 -56.77 -6.32 -3.99
CA GLU A 131 -55.64 -5.98 -4.86
C GLU A 131 -54.61 -5.11 -4.13
N GLU A 132 -55.06 -4.09 -3.39
CA GLU A 132 -54.19 -3.23 -2.57
C GLU A 132 -53.48 -4.03 -1.47
N LYS A 133 -54.17 -4.95 -0.80
CA LYS A 133 -53.56 -5.83 0.21
C LYS A 133 -52.42 -6.67 -0.38
N LYS A 134 -52.65 -7.25 -1.57
CA LYS A 134 -51.65 -8.03 -2.29
C LYS A 134 -50.45 -7.17 -2.68
N HIS A 135 -50.70 -5.96 -3.18
CA HIS A 135 -49.66 -5.00 -3.54
C HIS A 135 -48.79 -4.62 -2.33
N ILE A 136 -49.42 -4.18 -1.23
CA ILE A 136 -48.75 -3.80 0.01
C ILE A 136 -47.88 -4.95 0.53
N LYS A 137 -48.44 -6.17 0.60
CA LYS A 137 -47.71 -7.36 1.05
C LYS A 137 -46.46 -7.63 0.19
N GLN A 138 -46.63 -7.64 -1.14
CA GLN A 138 -45.54 -7.96 -2.06
C GLN A 138 -44.40 -6.94 -2.01
N TYR A 139 -44.71 -5.64 -2.05
CA TYR A 139 -43.68 -4.60 -2.04
C TYR A 139 -43.03 -4.45 -0.68
N PHE A 140 -43.78 -4.64 0.41
CA PHE A 140 -43.22 -4.67 1.76
C PHE A 140 -42.21 -5.82 1.92
N GLU A 141 -42.56 -7.04 1.51
CA GLU A 141 -41.68 -8.19 1.60
C GLU A 141 -40.41 -8.02 0.76
N LYS A 142 -40.53 -7.47 -0.47
CA LYS A 142 -39.38 -7.14 -1.31
C LYS A 142 -38.47 -6.08 -0.67
N ALA A 143 -39.05 -5.01 -0.13
CA ALA A 143 -38.28 -3.93 0.49
C ALA A 143 -37.60 -4.41 1.78
N LYS A 144 -38.28 -5.23 2.58
CA LYS A 144 -37.72 -5.86 3.78
C LYS A 144 -36.55 -6.78 3.43
N PHE A 145 -36.75 -7.69 2.46
CA PHE A 145 -35.71 -8.57 1.97
C PHE A 145 -34.47 -7.80 1.48
N PHE A 146 -34.67 -6.70 0.74
CA PHE A 146 -33.58 -5.85 0.30
C PHE A 146 -32.80 -5.24 1.47
N LEU A 147 -33.49 -4.73 2.49
CA LEU A 147 -32.85 -4.18 3.70
C LEU A 147 -32.09 -5.28 4.47
N ASP A 148 -32.66 -6.46 4.58
CA ASP A 148 -32.01 -7.63 5.20
C ASP A 148 -30.72 -8.01 4.46
N CYS A 149 -30.73 -7.99 3.11
CA CYS A 149 -29.52 -8.22 2.32
C CYS A 149 -28.43 -7.15 2.56
N ILE A 150 -28.80 -5.87 2.72
CA ILE A 150 -27.85 -4.81 3.05
C ILE A 150 -27.22 -5.05 4.42
N ASN A 151 -28.05 -5.37 5.41
CA ASN A 151 -27.60 -5.67 6.77
C ASN A 151 -26.69 -6.90 6.80
N GLN A 152 -27.07 -7.96 6.10
CA GLN A 152 -26.26 -9.18 5.99
C GLN A 152 -24.91 -8.91 5.33
N ARG A 153 -24.86 -8.05 4.30
CA ARG A 153 -23.60 -7.62 3.67
C ARG A 153 -22.71 -6.89 4.67
N ARG A 154 -23.28 -5.97 5.46
CA ARG A 154 -22.56 -5.25 6.52
C ARG A 154 -22.00 -6.20 7.57
N GLU A 155 -22.84 -7.10 8.07
CA GLU A 155 -22.45 -8.10 9.07
C GLU A 155 -21.34 -9.02 8.55
N THR A 156 -21.44 -9.45 7.29
CA THR A 156 -20.40 -10.25 6.63
C THR A 156 -19.05 -9.54 6.65
N ILE A 157 -19.02 -8.25 6.29
CA ILE A 157 -17.79 -7.43 6.33
C ILE A 157 -17.26 -7.32 7.76
N ILE A 158 -18.11 -7.03 8.74
CA ILE A 158 -17.72 -6.93 10.15
C ILE A 158 -17.10 -8.24 10.65
N ARG A 159 -17.73 -9.38 10.38
CA ARG A 159 -17.23 -10.70 10.78
C ARG A 159 -15.87 -11.01 10.16
N ILE A 160 -15.69 -10.71 8.87
CA ILE A 160 -14.40 -10.85 8.19
C ILE A 160 -13.36 -9.93 8.84
N CYS A 161 -13.69 -8.66 9.09
CA CYS A 161 -12.75 -7.69 9.65
C CYS A 161 -12.34 -8.06 11.08
N ASN A 162 -13.27 -8.50 11.93
CA ASN A 162 -12.96 -8.98 13.28
C ASN A 162 -11.96 -10.14 13.25
N TYR A 163 -12.17 -11.11 12.36
CA TYR A 163 -11.22 -12.21 12.19
C TYR A 163 -9.85 -11.70 11.72
N LEU A 164 -9.82 -10.82 10.71
CA LEU A 164 -8.56 -10.26 10.19
C LEU A 164 -7.80 -9.49 11.27
N ILE A 165 -8.50 -8.65 12.03
CA ILE A 165 -7.92 -7.88 13.14
C ILE A 165 -7.29 -8.81 14.18
N HIS A 166 -8.02 -9.85 14.60
CA HIS A 166 -7.52 -10.80 15.58
C HIS A 166 -6.29 -11.57 15.06
N TYR A 167 -6.36 -12.07 13.82
CA TYR A 167 -5.26 -12.86 13.24
C TYR A 167 -4.01 -12.00 12.95
N GLN A 168 -4.20 -10.74 12.54
CA GLN A 168 -3.16 -9.81 12.09
C GLN A 168 -2.86 -8.70 13.11
N LYS A 169 -3.08 -8.94 14.42
CA LYS A 169 -2.86 -7.95 15.49
C LYS A 169 -1.45 -7.35 15.46
N ASP A 170 -0.43 -8.19 15.23
CA ASP A 170 0.96 -7.72 15.15
C ASP A 170 1.22 -6.85 13.91
N PHE A 171 0.59 -7.15 12.78
CA PHE A 171 0.66 -6.31 11.58
C PHE A 171 0.02 -4.95 11.80
N LEU A 172 -1.12 -4.90 12.49
CA LEU A 172 -1.78 -3.62 12.81
C LEU A 172 -0.90 -2.73 13.71
N LYS A 173 -0.13 -3.34 14.62
CA LYS A 173 0.74 -2.64 15.57
C LYS A 173 2.11 -2.27 15.02
N PHE A 174 2.78 -3.21 14.34
CA PHE A 174 4.19 -3.09 13.92
C PHE A 174 4.35 -2.94 12.41
N GLY A 175 3.25 -2.92 11.66
CA GLY A 175 3.22 -2.76 10.22
C GLY A 175 3.58 -4.03 9.45
N ILE A 176 3.94 -3.83 8.16
CA ILE A 176 4.11 -4.90 7.16
C ILE A 176 5.10 -5.99 7.56
N ARG A 177 6.07 -5.68 8.43
CA ARG A 177 7.10 -6.60 8.95
C ARG A 177 6.53 -7.75 9.77
N LYS A 178 5.36 -7.55 10.37
CA LYS A 178 4.66 -8.57 11.16
C LYS A 178 3.41 -9.10 10.46
N LEU A 179 3.32 -8.92 9.14
CA LEU A 179 2.26 -9.53 8.34
C LEU A 179 2.40 -11.06 8.40
N ARG A 180 1.34 -11.74 8.83
CA ARG A 180 1.29 -13.20 8.88
C ARG A 180 0.68 -13.75 7.60
N ASP A 181 1.17 -14.91 7.16
CA ASP A 181 0.60 -15.59 6.00
C ASP A 181 -0.85 -16.01 6.26
N LEU A 182 -1.75 -15.56 5.39
CA LEU A 182 -3.18 -15.79 5.49
C LEU A 182 -3.76 -15.90 4.08
N THR A 183 -4.65 -16.87 3.87
CA THR A 183 -5.35 -17.04 2.59
C THR A 183 -6.85 -16.86 2.80
N ARG A 184 -7.57 -16.55 1.71
CA ARG A 184 -9.02 -16.38 1.76
C ARG A 184 -9.73 -17.68 2.13
N GLU A 185 -9.17 -18.82 1.74
CA GLU A 185 -9.68 -20.15 2.09
C GLU A 185 -9.62 -20.39 3.60
N LYS A 186 -8.50 -20.04 4.24
CA LYS A 186 -8.36 -20.15 5.70
C LYS A 186 -9.40 -19.29 6.42
N VAL A 187 -9.54 -18.02 6.04
CA VAL A 187 -10.54 -17.13 6.63
C VAL A 187 -11.95 -17.69 6.44
N ALA A 188 -12.27 -18.14 5.23
CA ALA A 188 -13.57 -18.70 4.89
C ALA A 188 -13.93 -19.91 5.77
N HIS A 189 -12.98 -20.83 5.96
CA HIS A 189 -13.14 -21.99 6.84
C HIS A 189 -13.42 -21.59 8.29
N GLU A 190 -12.63 -20.67 8.85
CA GLU A 190 -12.76 -20.25 10.25
C GLU A 190 -14.07 -19.53 10.56
N ILE A 191 -14.58 -18.71 9.64
CA ILE A 191 -15.83 -17.96 9.86
C ILE A 191 -17.08 -18.64 9.28
N GLY A 192 -16.92 -19.81 8.64
CA GLY A 192 -18.03 -20.60 8.09
C GLY A 192 -18.62 -20.03 6.79
N PHE A 193 -17.83 -19.33 5.98
CA PHE A 193 -18.26 -18.83 4.67
C PHE A 193 -17.59 -19.59 3.52
N HIS A 194 -18.16 -19.47 2.32
CA HIS A 194 -17.50 -19.97 1.12
C HIS A 194 -16.36 -19.00 0.71
N PRO A 195 -15.20 -19.48 0.20
CA PRO A 195 -14.09 -18.61 -0.22
C PRO A 195 -14.50 -17.51 -1.22
N SER A 196 -15.44 -17.82 -2.12
CA SER A 196 -15.99 -16.82 -3.06
C SER A 196 -16.77 -15.70 -2.37
N THR A 197 -17.40 -15.95 -1.22
CA THR A 197 -18.08 -14.92 -0.41
C THR A 197 -17.07 -13.92 0.13
N ILE A 198 -15.92 -14.38 0.64
CA ILE A 198 -14.84 -13.50 1.12
C ILE A 198 -14.31 -12.63 -0.02
N SER A 199 -13.99 -13.28 -1.16
CA SER A 199 -13.48 -12.59 -2.35
C SER A 199 -14.45 -11.52 -2.84
N ARG A 200 -15.75 -11.82 -2.91
CA ARG A 200 -16.78 -10.87 -3.36
C ARG A 200 -17.01 -9.75 -2.34
N ALA A 201 -17.04 -10.07 -1.05
CA ALA A 201 -17.29 -9.09 0.00
C ALA A 201 -16.19 -8.02 0.07
N LEU A 202 -14.93 -8.41 -0.15
CA LEU A 202 -13.77 -7.52 -0.04
C LEU A 202 -13.30 -6.92 -1.38
N LYS A 203 -13.83 -7.37 -2.52
CA LYS A 203 -13.38 -6.90 -3.84
C LYS A 203 -13.62 -5.40 -3.99
N GLY A 204 -12.57 -4.67 -4.34
CA GLY A 204 -12.62 -3.21 -4.53
C GLY A 204 -12.80 -2.41 -3.24
N LYS A 205 -12.70 -3.07 -2.08
CA LYS A 205 -12.82 -2.39 -0.78
C LYS A 205 -11.49 -1.97 -0.22
N TYR A 206 -11.52 -0.82 0.45
CA TYR A 206 -10.37 -0.24 1.12
C TYR A 206 -10.60 -0.19 2.63
N VAL A 207 -9.50 -0.30 3.35
CA VAL A 207 -9.45 -0.27 4.81
C VAL A 207 -8.45 0.76 5.26
N GLN A 208 -8.86 1.60 6.21
CA GLN A 208 -7.97 2.49 6.93
C GLN A 208 -7.43 1.75 8.15
N LEU A 209 -6.11 1.63 8.22
CA LEU A 209 -5.39 1.04 9.35
C LEU A 209 -5.26 2.05 10.51
N PRO A 210 -4.92 1.59 11.73
CA PRO A 210 -4.75 2.47 12.90
C PRO A 210 -3.74 3.61 12.69
N ASN A 211 -2.70 3.37 11.88
CA ASN A 211 -1.70 4.37 11.48
C ASN A 211 -2.20 5.39 10.43
N ARG A 212 -3.51 5.41 10.16
CA ARG A 212 -4.20 6.25 9.16
C ARG A 212 -3.89 5.96 7.69
N SER A 213 -3.07 4.95 7.39
CA SER A 213 -2.86 4.53 6.00
C SER A 213 -4.10 3.82 5.46
N ILE A 214 -4.45 4.12 4.21
CA ILE A 214 -5.55 3.47 3.49
C ILE A 214 -4.94 2.47 2.51
N CYS A 215 -5.40 1.23 2.55
CA CYS A 215 -4.92 0.16 1.68
C CYS A 215 -6.08 -0.74 1.22
N SER A 216 -5.85 -1.52 0.16
CA SER A 216 -6.82 -2.54 -0.24
C SER A 216 -6.80 -3.70 0.76
N PHE A 217 -7.95 -4.28 1.06
CA PHE A 217 -8.04 -5.53 1.84
C PHE A 217 -7.19 -6.67 1.29
N SER A 218 -6.79 -6.62 0.01
CA SER A 218 -5.90 -7.61 -0.60
C SER A 218 -4.57 -7.76 0.14
N ILE A 219 -4.07 -6.69 0.80
CA ILE A 219 -2.80 -6.72 1.53
C ILE A 219 -2.75 -7.82 2.60
N PHE A 220 -3.87 -8.09 3.27
CA PHE A 220 -3.97 -9.10 4.32
C PHE A 220 -3.80 -10.54 3.79
N PHE A 221 -3.95 -10.75 2.49
CA PHE A 221 -3.89 -12.06 1.84
C PHE A 221 -2.69 -12.21 0.90
N ASP A 222 -1.97 -11.12 0.65
CA ASP A 222 -0.93 -11.04 -0.38
C ASP A 222 0.49 -11.13 0.22
N TYR A 223 0.66 -11.89 1.31
CA TYR A 223 1.97 -12.06 2.00
C TYR A 223 3.10 -12.41 1.03
N GLN A 224 2.85 -13.32 0.09
CA GLN A 224 3.85 -13.70 -0.92
C GLN A 224 4.24 -12.54 -1.85
N LYS A 225 3.27 -11.71 -2.27
CA LYS A 225 3.56 -10.54 -3.11
C LYS A 225 4.36 -9.50 -2.33
N VAL A 226 4.00 -9.29 -1.06
CA VAL A 226 4.74 -8.41 -0.14
C VAL A 226 6.20 -8.85 -0.05
N LEU A 227 6.48 -10.13 0.17
CA LEU A 227 7.86 -10.65 0.19
C LEU A 227 8.60 -10.44 -1.15
N ILE A 228 7.93 -10.65 -2.29
CA ILE A 228 8.52 -10.39 -3.61
C ILE A 228 8.87 -8.91 -3.78
N LEU A 229 7.99 -7.99 -3.33
CA LEU A 229 8.24 -6.56 -3.39
C LEU A 229 9.43 -6.16 -2.51
N ILE A 230 9.53 -6.70 -1.31
CA ILE A 230 10.68 -6.46 -0.42
C ILE A 230 11.98 -6.97 -1.04
N ILE A 231 11.97 -8.16 -1.67
CA ILE A 231 13.15 -8.66 -2.39
C ILE A 231 13.54 -7.68 -3.50
N LYS A 232 12.58 -7.19 -4.30
CA LYS A 232 12.85 -6.21 -5.35
C LYS A 232 13.42 -4.91 -4.79
N GLU A 233 12.90 -4.44 -3.65
CA GLU A 233 13.35 -3.22 -2.98
C GLU A 233 14.79 -3.35 -2.47
N ILE A 234 15.14 -4.48 -1.83
CA ILE A 234 16.52 -4.77 -1.40
C ILE A 234 17.46 -4.75 -2.60
N LEU A 235 17.09 -5.45 -3.69
CA LEU A 235 17.92 -5.50 -4.89
C LEU A 235 18.06 -4.13 -5.54
N ALA A 236 16.98 -3.34 -5.62
CA ALA A 236 17.02 -2.01 -6.21
C ALA A 236 17.91 -1.02 -5.44
N ARG A 237 17.98 -1.15 -4.11
CA ARG A 237 18.76 -0.25 -3.25
C ARG A 237 20.22 -0.64 -3.10
N GLU A 238 20.50 -1.94 -2.99
CA GLU A 238 21.82 -2.42 -2.57
C GLU A 238 22.62 -3.10 -3.68
N GLU A 239 21.98 -3.53 -4.77
CA GLU A 239 22.64 -4.35 -5.79
C GLU A 239 23.46 -3.49 -6.76
N THR A 240 24.76 -3.76 -6.84
CA THR A 240 25.69 -3.17 -7.81
C THR A 240 26.38 -4.27 -8.62
N PRO A 241 27.04 -3.96 -9.76
CA PRO A 241 27.70 -5.00 -10.53
C PRO A 241 28.90 -5.63 -9.78
N SER A 242 29.51 -4.92 -8.83
CA SER A 242 30.53 -5.47 -7.92
C SER A 242 29.90 -6.28 -6.78
N ASN A 243 28.80 -5.77 -6.22
CA ASN A 243 28.08 -6.40 -5.10
C ASN A 243 26.72 -6.99 -5.52
N ALA A 244 26.75 -8.02 -6.37
CA ALA A 244 25.54 -8.77 -6.70
C ALA A 244 25.13 -9.68 -5.54
N LEU A 245 23.92 -9.49 -5.01
CA LEU A 245 23.46 -10.16 -3.80
C LEU A 245 23.13 -11.65 -4.05
N SER A 246 23.61 -12.55 -3.20
CA SER A 246 23.18 -13.96 -3.23
C SER A 246 21.79 -14.11 -2.60
N ASP A 247 21.09 -15.22 -2.89
CA ASP A 247 19.82 -15.53 -2.22
C ASP A 247 19.98 -15.64 -0.68
N GLU A 248 21.20 -15.93 -0.21
CA GLU A 248 21.56 -15.97 1.21
C GLU A 248 21.74 -14.57 1.80
N ASN A 249 22.39 -13.66 1.07
CA ASN A 249 22.50 -12.26 1.47
C ASN A 249 21.12 -11.59 1.52
N ILE A 250 20.25 -11.87 0.54
CA ILE A 250 18.88 -11.36 0.52
C ILE A 250 18.11 -11.87 1.75
N ALA A 251 18.24 -13.17 2.09
CA ALA A 251 17.61 -13.73 3.29
C ALA A 251 18.08 -13.03 4.57
N ALA A 252 19.39 -12.77 4.71
CA ALA A 252 19.95 -12.05 5.84
C ALA A 252 19.41 -10.60 5.94
N ARG A 253 19.29 -9.89 4.80
CA ARG A 253 18.71 -8.54 4.76
C ARG A 253 17.23 -8.55 5.14
N MET A 254 16.47 -9.53 4.67
CA MET A 254 15.08 -9.71 5.05
C MET A 254 14.93 -10.00 6.56
N GLN A 255 15.82 -10.82 7.13
CA GLN A 255 15.84 -11.09 8.57
C GLN A 255 16.13 -9.82 9.39
N GLY A 256 17.07 -8.97 8.95
CA GLY A 256 17.33 -7.67 9.56
C GLY A 256 16.12 -6.71 9.50
N LEU A 257 15.26 -6.87 8.49
CA LEU A 257 14.00 -6.13 8.36
C LEU A 257 12.84 -6.76 9.16
N GLY A 258 13.08 -7.86 9.86
CA GLY A 258 12.08 -8.56 10.68
C GLY A 258 11.28 -9.65 9.95
N PHE A 259 11.67 -10.02 8.72
CA PHE A 259 11.08 -11.12 7.96
C PHE A 259 11.92 -12.40 8.10
N GLU A 260 11.39 -13.40 8.79
CA GLU A 260 12.05 -14.69 8.94
C GLU A 260 11.84 -15.55 7.69
N VAL A 261 12.79 -15.51 6.76
CA VAL A 261 12.75 -16.30 5.52
C VAL A 261 14.04 -17.06 5.29
N ALA A 262 13.92 -18.34 4.94
CA ALA A 262 15.06 -19.17 4.57
C ALA A 262 15.53 -18.87 3.13
N ARG A 263 16.81 -19.14 2.85
CA ARG A 263 17.40 -19.01 1.49
C ARG A 263 16.56 -19.67 0.39
N ARG A 264 16.06 -20.89 0.62
CA ARG A 264 15.22 -21.62 -0.36
C ARG A 264 13.90 -20.90 -0.62
N THR A 265 13.33 -20.28 0.41
CA THR A 265 12.09 -19.49 0.32
C THR A 265 12.32 -18.22 -0.49
N VAL A 266 13.45 -17.53 -0.28
CA VAL A 266 13.86 -16.40 -1.11
C VAL A 266 14.00 -16.81 -2.58
N ALA A 267 14.70 -17.90 -2.88
CA ALA A 267 14.86 -18.39 -4.25
C ALA A 267 13.50 -18.68 -4.93
N LYS A 268 12.57 -19.32 -4.21
CA LYS A 268 11.21 -19.60 -4.69
C LYS A 268 10.41 -18.33 -4.98
N TYR A 269 10.46 -17.34 -4.09
CA TYR A 269 9.74 -16.07 -4.32
C TYR A 269 10.39 -15.23 -5.40
N ARG A 270 11.72 -15.25 -5.50
CA ARG A 270 12.48 -14.64 -6.57
C ARG A 270 12.03 -15.17 -7.95
N GLU A 271 11.91 -16.49 -8.08
CA GLU A 271 11.41 -17.14 -9.29
C GLU A 271 9.97 -16.72 -9.64
N ARG A 272 9.05 -16.75 -8.65
CA ARG A 272 7.67 -16.25 -8.82
C ARG A 272 7.61 -14.78 -9.21
N GLY A 273 8.52 -13.97 -8.68
CA GLY A 273 8.67 -12.55 -9.00
C GLY A 273 9.35 -12.27 -10.35
N LYS A 274 9.72 -13.32 -11.11
CA LYS A 274 10.51 -13.26 -12.36
C LYS A 274 11.84 -12.53 -12.19
N ILE A 275 12.46 -12.63 -11.02
CA ILE A 275 13.74 -12.02 -10.71
C ILE A 275 14.85 -13.04 -11.05
N PRO A 276 15.82 -12.74 -11.93
CA PRO A 276 16.85 -13.70 -12.32
C PRO A 276 17.79 -14.07 -11.15
N PRO A 277 18.53 -15.18 -11.22
CA PRO A 277 19.55 -15.53 -10.23
C PRO A 277 20.75 -14.58 -10.29
N LYS A 278 21.53 -14.54 -9.20
CA LYS A 278 22.68 -13.62 -9.01
C LYS A 278 23.57 -13.47 -10.25
N ASN A 279 23.99 -14.58 -10.85
CA ASN A 279 24.93 -14.55 -11.99
C ASN A 279 24.35 -13.83 -13.21
N ILE A 280 23.05 -14.00 -13.47
CA ILE A 280 22.36 -13.35 -14.58
C ILE A 280 22.15 -11.86 -14.26
N ARG A 281 21.73 -11.54 -13.03
CA ARG A 281 21.55 -10.13 -12.59
C ARG A 281 22.86 -9.36 -12.65
N LYS A 282 23.97 -9.95 -12.20
CA LYS A 282 25.32 -9.35 -12.30
C LYS A 282 25.67 -9.01 -13.74
N LYS A 283 25.43 -9.93 -14.69
CA LYS A 283 25.68 -9.70 -16.12
C LYS A 283 24.79 -8.57 -16.67
N GLN A 284 23.52 -8.54 -16.30
CA GLN A 284 22.57 -7.49 -16.71
C GLN A 284 22.97 -6.11 -16.17
N LEU A 285 23.40 -6.03 -14.90
CA LEU A 285 23.89 -4.80 -14.30
C LEU A 285 25.16 -4.31 -14.98
N LEU A 286 26.11 -5.19 -15.30
CA LEU A 286 27.33 -4.80 -16.04
C LEU A 286 27.00 -4.19 -17.42
N VAL A 287 26.04 -4.75 -18.14
CA VAL A 287 25.59 -4.20 -19.44
C VAL A 287 24.92 -2.84 -19.24
N LYS A 288 24.06 -2.69 -18.22
CA LYS A 288 23.39 -1.43 -17.91
C LYS A 288 24.39 -0.32 -17.59
N TYR A 289 25.34 -0.57 -16.69
CA TYR A 289 26.37 0.41 -16.31
C TYR A 289 27.31 0.79 -17.46
N ALA A 290 27.62 -0.17 -18.34
CA ALA A 290 28.40 0.11 -19.55
C ALA A 290 27.66 1.02 -20.54
N ASN A 291 26.33 0.88 -20.67
CA ASN A 291 25.50 1.73 -21.51
C ASN A 291 25.27 3.12 -20.90
N ASP A 292 25.20 3.21 -19.57
CA ASP A 292 24.99 4.47 -18.83
C ASP A 292 26.29 5.30 -18.69
N GLY A 293 27.42 4.86 -19.27
CA GLY A 293 28.69 5.58 -19.26
C GLY A 293 29.40 5.63 -17.90
N ILE A 294 28.97 4.81 -16.94
CA ILE A 294 29.55 4.76 -15.58
C ILE A 294 30.73 3.78 -15.60
N PRO A 295 31.99 4.24 -15.42
CA PRO A 295 33.15 3.35 -15.46
C PRO A 295 33.10 2.33 -14.31
N PHE A 296 33.03 1.05 -14.67
CA PHE A 296 33.08 -0.05 -13.70
C PHE A 296 34.53 -0.40 -13.37
N ASN A 297 35.03 0.07 -12.22
CA ASN A 297 36.38 -0.25 -11.77
C ASN A 297 36.40 -1.62 -11.08
N LYS A 298 37.10 -2.59 -11.69
CA LYS A 298 37.12 -4.01 -11.28
C LYS A 298 37.93 -4.29 -9.99
N HIS A 299 38.52 -3.28 -9.37
CA HIS A 299 39.41 -3.42 -8.22
C HIS A 299 38.87 -2.67 -7.01
N GLN A 300 38.03 -3.35 -6.23
CA GLN A 300 37.77 -3.06 -4.82
C GLN A 300 37.19 -4.35 -4.24
N ASP A 301 38.11 -5.24 -3.88
CA ASP A 301 37.89 -6.36 -2.96
C ASP A 301 38.04 -5.85 -1.52
#